data_AF-A0A940S115-F1
#
_entry.id   AF-A0A940S115-F1
#
_cell.length_a   1.000
_cell.length_b   1.000
_cell.length_c   1.000
_cell.angle_alpha   90.00
_cell.angle_beta   90.00
_cell.angle_gamma   90.00
#
_symmetry.space_group_name_H-M   'P 1'
#
loop_
_entity.id
_entity.type
_entity.pdbx_description
1 polymer ?
#
loop_
_entity_poly.entity_id
_entity_poly.type
_entity_poly.pdbx_seq_one_letter_code
_entity_poly.pdbx_strand_id
1 'polypeptide(L)'
;MTQAMARYLALILLALPGTVRAGDVCREIDATQGWQRADYPAGMVGDVQVTGTWTASDGTHAPVGAPGHLEAEADRIEDSAALGALLFEITLGEASHRGSWALFKTMLDEAGAFRMDSSESGARLRFRINESDDGLSDNAGALTVCMHYLD
;
A
#
# COMPACT_ATOMS: atom_id res chain seq x y z
N MET A 1 -35.79 46.59 28.23
CA MET A 1 -35.35 46.45 26.82
C MET A 1 -33.98 47.09 26.71
N THR A 2 -32.93 46.27 26.68
CA THR A 2 -31.54 46.74 26.52
C THR A 2 -30.78 45.64 25.76
N GLN A 3 -30.40 45.97 24.52
CA GLN A 3 -29.66 45.12 23.59
C GLN A 3 -28.23 44.87 24.08
N ALA A 4 -27.75 43.64 24.00
CA ALA A 4 -26.34 43.30 24.17
C ALA A 4 -25.80 42.63 22.90
N MET A 5 -25.21 43.47 22.05
CA MET A 5 -24.06 43.28 21.16
C MET A 5 -23.61 41.83 20.85
N ALA A 6 -23.83 41.44 19.58
CA ALA A 6 -23.14 40.35 18.91
C ALA A 6 -21.65 40.70 18.71
N ARG A 7 -20.75 39.82 19.16
CA ARG A 7 -19.33 39.84 18.82
C ARG A 7 -19.06 38.68 17.85
N TYR A 8 -19.06 38.98 16.56
CA TYR A 8 -18.52 38.08 15.53
C TYR A 8 -17.00 38.20 15.54
N LEU A 9 -16.32 37.19 16.06
CA LEU A 9 -14.88 37.02 15.90
C LEU A 9 -14.67 36.28 14.57
N ALA A 10 -14.26 37.00 13.52
CA ALA A 10 -13.86 36.40 12.26
C ALA A 10 -12.46 35.78 12.42
N LEU A 11 -12.39 34.45 12.49
CA LEU A 11 -11.14 33.71 12.38
C LEU A 11 -10.71 33.70 10.90
N ILE A 12 -9.68 34.48 10.57
CA ILE A 12 -8.99 34.39 9.28
C ILE A 12 -7.99 33.22 9.39
N LEU A 13 -8.37 32.06 8.84
CA LEU A 13 -7.46 30.94 8.63
C LEU A 13 -6.53 31.30 7.46
N LEU A 14 -5.27 31.62 7.79
CA LEU A 14 -4.17 31.76 6.85
C LEU A 14 -3.91 30.39 6.18
N ALA A 15 -4.34 30.26 4.92
CA ALA A 15 -3.91 29.16 4.06
C ALA A 15 -2.43 29.39 3.69
N LEU A 16 -1.53 28.75 4.43
CA LEU A 16 -0.13 28.64 4.01
C LEU A 16 -0.05 27.73 2.79
N PRO A 17 0.63 28.13 1.69
CA PRO A 17 0.92 27.22 0.60
C PRO A 17 1.89 26.15 1.12
N GLY A 18 1.40 24.93 1.32
CA GLY A 18 2.25 23.78 1.60
C GLY A 18 3.12 23.51 0.38
N THR A 19 4.44 23.70 0.54
CA THR A 19 5.42 23.18 -0.41
C THR A 19 5.35 21.65 -0.34
N VAL A 20 4.80 21.01 -1.37
CA VAL A 20 4.93 19.56 -1.55
C VAL A 20 6.41 19.32 -1.87
N ARG A 21 7.17 18.78 -0.91
CA ARG A 21 8.50 18.22 -1.19
C ARG A 21 8.33 16.93 -1.98
N ALA A 22 9.32 16.50 -2.78
CA ALA A 22 9.45 15.08 -3.12
C ALA A 22 9.29 14.29 -1.81
N GLY A 23 8.22 13.54 -1.75
CA GLY A 23 7.65 13.05 -0.51
C GLY A 23 7.12 11.66 -0.75
N ASP A 24 7.30 10.83 0.27
CA ASP A 24 6.79 9.48 0.25
C ASP A 24 5.27 9.53 0.07
N VAL A 25 4.78 8.83 -0.95
CA VAL A 25 3.34 8.64 -1.13
C VAL A 25 3.00 7.26 -0.62
N CYS A 26 2.21 7.20 0.44
CA CYS A 26 1.89 5.97 1.14
C CYS A 26 0.45 5.51 0.90
N ARG A 27 0.25 4.20 0.83
CA ARG A 27 -1.05 3.53 0.73
C ARG A 27 -1.12 2.40 1.75
N GLU A 28 -2.21 2.38 2.49
CA GLU A 28 -2.51 1.30 3.43
C GLU A 28 -3.22 0.16 2.68
N ILE A 29 -2.79 -1.07 2.95
CA ILE A 29 -3.30 -2.31 2.38
C ILE A 29 -3.84 -3.16 3.53
N ASP A 30 -5.16 -3.34 3.56
CA ASP A 30 -5.89 -4.05 4.61
C ASP A 30 -5.77 -5.57 4.42
N ALA A 31 -5.47 -6.30 5.48
CA ALA A 31 -5.34 -7.77 5.44
C ALA A 31 -6.66 -8.51 5.21
N THR A 32 -7.80 -7.85 5.44
CA THR A 32 -9.16 -8.40 5.32
C THR A 32 -9.75 -8.25 3.93
N GLN A 33 -9.02 -7.64 3.00
CA GLN A 33 -9.48 -7.36 1.65
C GLN A 33 -8.65 -8.11 0.62
N GLY A 34 -9.28 -8.43 -0.51
CA GLY A 34 -8.60 -9.00 -1.68
C GLY A 34 -7.68 -7.98 -2.37
N TRP A 35 -7.61 -8.05 -3.70
CA TRP A 35 -6.80 -7.12 -4.48
C TRP A 35 -7.26 -5.67 -4.33
N GLN A 36 -6.45 -4.86 -3.65
CA GLN A 36 -6.68 -3.44 -3.41
C GLN A 36 -5.88 -2.60 -4.39
N ARG A 37 -6.55 -1.65 -5.05
CA ARG A 37 -5.90 -0.70 -5.94
C ARG A 37 -5.16 0.35 -5.11
N ALA A 38 -3.89 0.57 -5.44
CA ALA A 38 -3.06 1.59 -4.82
C ALA A 38 -2.71 2.66 -5.87
N ASP A 39 -3.36 3.82 -5.79
CA ASP A 39 -3.13 4.92 -6.73
C ASP A 39 -1.92 5.74 -6.33
N TYR A 40 -0.87 5.71 -7.14
CA TYR A 40 0.33 6.53 -6.95
C TYR A 40 0.45 7.57 -8.07
N PRO A 41 0.99 8.77 -7.80
CA PRO A 41 1.17 9.79 -8.82
C PRO A 41 2.20 9.35 -9.87
N ALA A 42 2.14 9.95 -11.06
CA ALA A 42 3.19 9.77 -12.05
C ALA A 42 4.50 10.40 -11.55
N GLY A 43 5.64 9.75 -11.82
CA GLY A 43 6.95 10.28 -11.45
C GLY A 43 8.04 9.22 -11.45
N MET A 44 9.28 9.64 -11.22
CA MET A 44 10.39 8.71 -11.00
C MET A 44 10.37 8.24 -9.55
N VAL A 45 10.26 6.95 -9.32
CA VAL A 45 10.30 6.31 -8.01
C VAL A 45 11.71 5.75 -7.79
N GLY A 46 12.37 6.19 -6.73
CA GLY A 46 13.71 5.75 -6.37
C GLY A 46 13.73 4.58 -5.39
N ASP A 47 12.72 4.46 -4.53
CA ASP A 47 12.61 3.38 -3.55
C ASP A 47 11.14 3.08 -3.23
N VAL A 48 10.88 1.88 -2.73
CA VAL A 48 9.57 1.47 -2.21
C VAL A 48 9.76 0.79 -0.86
N GLN A 49 9.12 1.34 0.16
CA GLN A 49 9.20 0.84 1.54
C GLN A 49 7.87 0.25 1.98
N VAL A 50 7.94 -0.80 2.78
CA VAL A 50 6.76 -1.40 3.40
C VAL A 50 6.96 -1.44 4.90
N THR A 51 5.97 -0.93 5.63
CA THR A 51 5.95 -0.87 7.08
C THR A 51 4.62 -1.42 7.61
N GLY A 52 4.54 -1.60 8.93
CA GLY A 52 3.37 -2.19 9.59
C GLY A 52 3.44 -3.71 9.65
N THR A 53 2.37 -4.29 10.17
CA THR A 53 2.21 -5.74 10.33
C THR A 53 0.75 -6.11 10.22
N TRP A 54 0.48 -7.32 9.73
CA TRP A 54 -0.83 -7.95 9.75
C TRP A 54 -0.74 -9.40 10.21
N THR A 55 -1.87 -10.05 10.43
CA THR A 55 -1.99 -11.48 10.73
C THR A 55 -2.86 -12.16 9.68
N ALA A 56 -2.38 -13.32 9.19
CA ALA A 56 -3.22 -14.32 8.56
C ALA A 56 -3.91 -15.13 9.68
N SER A 57 -5.22 -15.37 9.61
CA SER A 57 -6.02 -16.01 10.66
C SER A 57 -5.70 -15.52 12.08
N ASP A 58 -6.23 -14.35 12.44
CA ASP A 58 -5.99 -13.69 13.72
C ASP A 58 -6.22 -14.62 14.93
N GLY A 59 -5.30 -14.55 15.89
CA GLY A 59 -5.23 -15.47 17.03
C GLY A 59 -4.60 -16.84 16.74
N THR A 60 -4.35 -17.20 15.48
CA THR A 60 -3.63 -18.44 15.10
C THR A 60 -2.17 -18.16 14.75
N HIS A 61 -1.92 -17.16 13.91
CA HIS A 61 -0.57 -16.78 13.50
C HIS A 61 -0.13 -15.46 14.15
N ALA A 62 1.18 -15.32 14.38
CA ALA A 62 1.76 -14.08 14.90
C ALA A 62 1.77 -12.98 13.82
N PRO A 63 1.73 -11.68 14.18
CA PRO A 63 1.83 -10.63 13.19
C PRO A 63 3.14 -10.68 12.39
N VAL A 64 3.05 -10.43 11.09
CA VAL A 64 4.17 -10.43 10.14
C VAL A 64 4.16 -9.19 9.27
N GLY A 65 5.32 -8.85 8.74
CA GLY A 65 5.47 -7.85 7.69
C GLY A 65 5.30 -8.46 6.29
N ALA A 66 5.72 -7.72 5.27
CA ALA A 66 5.61 -8.11 3.86
C ALA A 66 6.12 -9.53 3.49
N PRO A 67 7.15 -10.11 4.14
CA PRO A 67 7.59 -11.47 3.81
C PRO A 67 6.63 -12.61 4.18
N GLY A 68 5.73 -12.42 5.16
CA GLY A 68 4.81 -13.47 5.63
C GLY A 68 5.45 -14.60 6.46
N HIS A 69 4.72 -15.71 6.61
CA HIS A 69 5.10 -16.93 7.32
C HIS A 69 5.61 -18.02 6.36
N LEU A 70 6.93 -18.28 6.38
CA LEU A 70 7.58 -19.22 5.45
C LEU A 70 7.21 -20.69 5.68
N GLU A 71 6.79 -21.05 6.90
CA GLU A 71 6.59 -22.45 7.31
C GLU A 71 5.11 -22.81 7.54
N ALA A 72 4.18 -21.91 7.26
CA ALA A 72 2.76 -22.16 7.47
C ALA A 72 2.15 -22.90 6.27
N GLU A 73 1.56 -24.06 6.53
CA GLU A 73 0.69 -24.76 5.58
C GLU A 73 -0.71 -24.14 5.66
N ALA A 74 -1.14 -23.46 4.60
CA ALA A 74 -2.45 -22.84 4.49
C ALA A 74 -2.82 -22.62 3.02
N ASP A 75 -4.10 -22.31 2.78
CA ASP A 75 -4.64 -21.99 1.46
C ASP A 75 -4.13 -20.61 1.00
N ARG A 76 -3.14 -20.65 0.11
CA ARG A 76 -2.49 -19.48 -0.50
C ARG A 76 -2.94 -19.36 -1.95
N ILE A 77 -2.91 -18.14 -2.48
CA ILE A 77 -3.19 -17.91 -3.91
C ILE A 77 -1.91 -17.86 -4.75
N GLU A 78 -0.75 -17.66 -4.11
CA GLU A 78 0.57 -17.72 -4.73
C GLU A 78 1.42 -18.73 -3.96
N ASP A 79 1.56 -19.94 -4.54
CA ASP A 79 2.25 -21.07 -3.91
C ASP A 79 3.73 -20.79 -3.66
N SER A 80 4.35 -19.94 -4.49
CA SER A 80 5.76 -19.56 -4.35
C SER A 80 6.02 -18.52 -3.25
N ALA A 81 4.96 -17.96 -2.65
CA ALA A 81 5.06 -16.96 -1.60
C ALA A 81 4.57 -17.51 -0.26
N ALA A 82 5.10 -16.97 0.85
CA ALA A 82 4.70 -17.34 2.19
C ALA A 82 3.22 -17.03 2.48
N LEU A 83 2.58 -17.74 3.42
CA LEU A 83 1.26 -17.34 3.92
C LEU A 83 1.36 -15.95 4.51
N GLY A 84 0.39 -15.07 4.22
CA GLY A 84 0.43 -13.72 4.76
C GLY A 84 1.51 -12.83 4.12
N ALA A 85 2.19 -13.26 3.06
CA ALA A 85 3.12 -12.39 2.33
C ALA A 85 2.34 -11.28 1.60
N LEU A 86 2.94 -10.09 1.47
CA LEU A 86 2.43 -9.06 0.58
C LEU A 86 2.64 -9.49 -0.88
N LEU A 87 1.57 -9.51 -1.65
CA LEU A 87 1.59 -9.74 -3.09
C LEU A 87 1.39 -8.44 -3.84
N PHE A 88 1.93 -8.37 -5.05
CA PHE A 88 1.68 -7.28 -5.98
C PHE A 88 1.06 -7.81 -7.29
N GLU A 89 0.25 -6.96 -7.92
CA GLU A 89 -0.16 -7.08 -9.32
C GLU A 89 0.13 -5.75 -10.01
N ILE A 90 0.90 -5.79 -11.10
CA ILE A 90 1.15 -4.63 -11.96
C ILE A 90 0.59 -4.94 -13.34
N THR A 91 -0.34 -4.10 -13.80
CA THR A 91 -0.79 -4.11 -15.19
C THR A 91 -0.05 -3.04 -15.99
N LEU A 92 0.59 -3.41 -17.11
CA LEU A 92 1.24 -2.51 -18.06
C LEU A 92 0.62 -2.76 -19.45
N GLY A 93 -0.22 -1.82 -19.90
CA GLY A 93 -1.00 -2.03 -21.13
C GLY A 93 -1.95 -3.23 -20.97
N GLU A 94 -1.78 -4.26 -21.80
CA GLU A 94 -2.55 -5.52 -21.73
C GLU A 94 -1.87 -6.61 -20.89
N ALA A 95 -0.60 -6.43 -20.51
CA ALA A 95 0.14 -7.40 -19.73
C ALA A 95 -0.12 -7.20 -18.23
N SER A 96 -0.34 -8.29 -17.49
CA SER A 96 -0.41 -8.28 -16.03
C SER A 96 0.68 -9.19 -15.45
N HIS A 97 1.44 -8.65 -14.50
CA HIS A 97 2.47 -9.36 -13.78
C HIS A 97 2.10 -9.43 -12.30
N ARG A 98 2.14 -10.63 -11.73
CA ARG A 98 1.87 -10.88 -10.31
C ARG A 98 3.09 -11.51 -9.67
N GLY A 99 3.26 -11.29 -8.38
CA GLY A 99 4.28 -11.98 -7.60
C GLY A 99 4.32 -11.55 -6.15
N SER A 100 5.30 -12.09 -5.43
CA SER A 100 5.55 -11.74 -4.04
C SER A 100 6.28 -10.41 -3.91
N TRP A 101 6.15 -9.78 -2.74
CA TRP A 101 6.96 -8.63 -2.37
C TRP A 101 8.47 -8.89 -2.48
N ALA A 102 8.92 -10.11 -2.14
CA ALA A 102 10.32 -10.50 -2.28
C ALA A 102 10.78 -10.40 -3.76
N LEU A 103 9.98 -10.90 -4.70
CA LEU A 103 10.27 -10.77 -6.12
C LEU A 103 10.26 -9.31 -6.56
N PHE A 104 9.27 -8.52 -6.12
CA PHE A 104 9.20 -7.09 -6.42
C PHE A 104 10.46 -6.35 -5.98
N LYS A 105 10.92 -6.61 -4.74
CA LYS A 105 12.10 -5.95 -4.20
C LYS A 105 13.37 -6.34 -4.95
N THR A 106 13.54 -7.62 -5.32
CA THR A 106 14.64 -8.06 -6.19
C THR A 106 14.64 -7.30 -7.51
N MET A 107 13.49 -7.18 -8.18
CA MET A 107 13.40 -6.44 -9.45
C MET A 107 13.74 -4.95 -9.27
N LEU A 108 13.30 -4.33 -8.18
CA LEU A 108 13.61 -2.94 -7.87
C LEU A 108 15.11 -2.74 -7.60
N ASP A 109 15.73 -3.64 -6.85
CA ASP A 109 17.16 -3.56 -6.52
C ASP A 109 18.04 -3.79 -7.76
N GLU A 110 17.60 -4.61 -8.71
CA GLU A 110 18.31 -4.85 -9.98
C GLU A 110 18.10 -3.72 -11.00
N ALA A 111 16.88 -3.18 -11.11
CA ALA A 111 16.55 -2.16 -12.11
C ALA A 111 16.92 -0.74 -11.65
N GLY A 112 16.96 -0.50 -10.33
CA GLY A 112 17.08 0.84 -9.75
C GLY A 112 15.80 1.66 -9.88
N ALA A 113 15.94 2.98 -9.99
CA ALA A 113 14.80 3.88 -10.09
C ALA A 113 13.95 3.59 -11.34
N PHE A 114 12.63 3.57 -11.18
CA PHE A 114 11.68 3.29 -12.24
C PHE A 114 10.67 4.42 -12.40
N ARG A 115 10.04 4.52 -13.58
CA ARG A 115 8.98 5.48 -13.82
C ARG A 115 7.64 4.87 -13.43
N MET A 116 6.96 5.48 -12.47
CA MET A 116 5.54 5.23 -12.23
C MET A 116 4.74 6.08 -13.21
N ASP A 117 3.89 5.44 -14.00
CA ASP A 117 2.89 6.12 -14.80
C ASP A 117 1.66 6.41 -13.94
N SER A 118 0.93 7.47 -14.26
CA SER A 118 -0.31 7.75 -13.54
C SER A 118 -1.28 6.58 -13.70
N SER A 119 -2.10 6.36 -12.69
CA SER A 119 -3.15 5.34 -12.75
C SER A 119 -4.17 5.57 -13.88
N GLU A 120 -4.24 6.79 -14.41
CA GLU A 120 -5.06 7.16 -15.57
C GLU A 120 -4.43 6.73 -16.91
N SER A 121 -3.09 6.69 -16.98
CA SER A 121 -2.32 6.30 -18.17
C SER A 121 -2.20 4.79 -18.39
N GLY A 122 -2.78 3.96 -17.51
CA GLY A 122 -2.95 2.52 -17.74
C GLY A 122 -2.14 1.61 -16.82
N ALA A 123 -1.09 2.12 -16.16
CA ALA A 123 -0.40 1.36 -15.13
C ALA A 123 -1.29 1.22 -13.89
N ARG A 124 -1.62 -0.01 -13.50
CA ARG A 124 -2.42 -0.29 -12.31
C ARG A 124 -1.64 -1.18 -11.37
N LEU A 125 -1.26 -0.62 -10.22
CA LEU A 125 -0.63 -1.36 -9.14
C LEU A 125 -1.70 -1.74 -8.11
N ARG A 126 -1.73 -3.03 -7.76
CA ARG A 126 -2.58 -3.57 -6.71
C ARG A 126 -1.78 -4.40 -5.75
N PHE A 127 -2.27 -4.49 -4.53
CA PHE A 127 -1.69 -5.31 -3.49
C PHE A 127 -2.74 -6.16 -2.79
N ARG A 128 -2.31 -7.25 -2.17
CA ARG A 128 -3.12 -8.03 -1.22
C ARG A 128 -2.22 -8.88 -0.34
N ILE A 129 -2.80 -9.42 0.73
CA ILE A 129 -2.21 -10.52 1.48
C ILE A 129 -2.28 -11.84 0.67
N ASN A 130 -1.25 -12.68 0.80
CA ASN A 130 -1.21 -14.02 0.22
C ASN A 130 -2.01 -15.02 1.06
N GLU A 131 -3.31 -15.03 0.83
CA GLU A 131 -4.29 -15.91 1.46
C GLU A 131 -5.45 -16.10 0.47
N SER A 132 -6.16 -17.21 0.53
CA SER A 132 -7.40 -17.41 -0.23
C SER A 132 -8.47 -16.39 0.15
N ASP A 133 -9.44 -16.15 -0.75
CA ASP A 133 -10.50 -15.17 -0.50
C ASP A 133 -11.40 -15.59 0.69
N ASP A 134 -11.53 -16.90 0.95
CA ASP A 134 -12.31 -17.45 2.06
C ASP A 134 -11.65 -17.18 3.44
N GLY A 135 -10.32 -17.06 3.47
CA GLY A 135 -9.53 -16.79 4.69
C GLY A 135 -9.27 -15.30 4.96
N LEU A 136 -9.89 -14.37 4.22
CA LEU A 136 -9.63 -12.94 4.44
C LEU A 136 -10.37 -12.40 5.68
N SER A 137 -11.54 -12.94 6.00
CA SER A 137 -12.43 -12.32 6.99
C SER A 137 -11.93 -12.41 8.44
N ASP A 138 -11.04 -13.36 8.73
CA ASP A 138 -10.40 -13.57 10.03
C ASP A 138 -8.99 -12.98 10.10
N ASN A 139 -8.53 -12.26 9.07
CA ASN A 139 -7.27 -11.53 9.11
C ASN A 139 -7.38 -10.24 9.93
N ALA A 140 -6.24 -9.68 10.35
CA ALA A 140 -6.22 -8.41 11.06
C ALA A 140 -4.99 -7.57 10.74
N GLY A 141 -5.15 -6.25 10.84
CA GLY A 141 -4.08 -5.27 10.61
C GLY A 141 -3.90 -4.90 9.14
N ALA A 142 -2.83 -4.16 8.87
CA ALA A 142 -2.56 -3.60 7.56
C ALA A 142 -1.05 -3.38 7.35
N LEU A 143 -0.64 -3.36 6.09
CA LEU A 143 0.69 -2.90 5.68
C LEU A 143 0.57 -1.53 5.02
N THR A 144 1.54 -0.65 5.27
CA THR A 144 1.68 0.61 4.55
C THR A 144 2.80 0.49 3.53
N VAL A 145 2.46 0.67 2.25
CA VAL A 145 3.40 0.71 1.13
C VAL A 145 3.64 2.17 0.74
N CYS A 146 4.90 2.61 0.79
CA CYS A 146 5.30 3.98 0.49
C CYS A 146 6.24 4.00 -0.71
N MET A 147 5.94 4.85 -1.69
CA MET A 147 6.85 5.12 -2.81
C MET A 147 7.60 6.42 -2.56
N HIS A 148 8.92 6.34 -2.62
CA HIS A 148 9.81 7.48 -2.55
C HIS A 148 10.07 8.02 -3.96
N TYR A 149 9.60 9.23 -4.24
CA TYR A 149 9.79 9.88 -5.54
C TYR A 149 11.08 10.68 -5.58
N LEU A 150 11.80 10.58 -6.69
CA LEU A 150 12.94 11.44 -6.99
C LEU A 150 12.43 12.81 -7.48
N ASP A 151 13.09 13.88 -7.02
CA ASP A 151 12.90 15.26 -7.50
C ASP A 151 13.33 15.42 -8.97
#